data_AF-A0A7W1LSU6-F1
#
_entry.id   AF-A0A7W1LSU6-F1
#
_cell.length_a   1.000
_cell.length_b   1.000
_cell.length_c   1.000
_cell.angle_alpha   90.00
_cell.angle_beta   90.00
_cell.angle_gamma   90.00
#
_symmetry.space_group_name_H-M   'P 1'
#
loop_
_entity.id
_entity.type
_entity.pdbx_description
1 polymer ?
#
loop_
_entity_poly.entity_id
_entity_poly.type
_entity_poly.pdbx_seq_one_letter_code
_entity_poly.pdbx_strand_id
1 'polypeptide(L)'
;MRLDEVEELARRLMDQHGLDSWELRFDGAKARAGICRFDRKVIGLSRHLMALFDCDEVIDTVLHEVAHALVGPRHGHDEVWKATARSIGASATRCVSEHAPAVRGAWTGTCPKGHHVTRHRRPLRVASCARCSPEFDLEALITWRRDGSVVPMSDRYEAELRALRRRHIAGGAELPLLGLLDGRWAEAG
;
A
#
# COMPACT_ATOMS: atom_id res chain seq x y z
N MET A 1 -3.14 -7.24 -18.21
CA MET A 1 -3.99 -7.40 -19.42
C MET A 1 -4.59 -6.04 -19.80
N ARG A 2 -4.95 -5.75 -21.07
CA ARG A 2 -5.62 -4.47 -21.39
C ARG A 2 -7.07 -4.49 -20.91
N LEU A 3 -7.63 -3.34 -20.55
CA LEU A 3 -8.96 -3.29 -19.94
C LEU A 3 -10.11 -3.65 -20.88
N ASP A 4 -9.97 -3.39 -22.17
CA ASP A 4 -10.91 -3.84 -23.20
C ASP A 4 -10.90 -5.37 -23.33
N GLU A 5 -9.72 -5.99 -23.30
CA GLU A 5 -9.60 -7.46 -23.28
C GLU A 5 -10.26 -8.05 -22.03
N VAL A 6 -10.10 -7.40 -20.87
CA VAL A 6 -10.74 -7.81 -19.61
C VAL A 6 -12.25 -7.68 -19.70
N GLU A 7 -12.76 -6.59 -20.28
CA GLU A 7 -14.19 -6.37 -20.47
C GLU A 7 -14.81 -7.47 -21.32
N GLU A 8 -14.21 -7.78 -22.46
CA GLU A 8 -14.67 -8.84 -23.35
C GLU A 8 -14.61 -10.22 -22.68
N LEU A 9 -13.51 -10.53 -21.98
CA LEU A 9 -13.36 -11.79 -21.25
C LEU A 9 -14.42 -11.92 -20.15
N ALA A 10 -14.57 -10.89 -19.33
CA ALA A 10 -15.52 -10.90 -18.22
C ALA A 10 -16.95 -11.05 -18.74
N ARG A 11 -17.31 -10.33 -19.81
CA ARG A 11 -18.63 -10.47 -20.45
C ARG A 11 -18.87 -11.88 -20.96
N ARG A 12 -17.92 -12.48 -21.67
CA ARG A 12 -18.02 -13.86 -22.16
C ARG A 12 -18.23 -14.86 -21.02
N LEU A 13 -17.48 -14.75 -19.93
CA LEU A 13 -17.61 -15.63 -18.76
C LEU A 13 -18.99 -15.46 -18.10
N MET A 14 -19.46 -14.22 -17.93
CA MET A 14 -20.80 -13.95 -17.41
C MET A 14 -21.89 -14.59 -18.27
N ASP A 15 -21.79 -14.46 -19.61
CA ASP A 15 -22.77 -15.03 -20.54
C ASP A 15 -22.76 -16.56 -20.52
N GLN A 16 -21.57 -17.18 -20.47
CA GLN A 16 -21.41 -18.64 -20.36
C GLN A 16 -22.10 -19.24 -19.13
N HIS A 17 -22.24 -18.44 -18.06
CA HIS A 17 -22.89 -18.86 -16.82
C HIS A 17 -24.31 -18.31 -16.64
N GLY A 18 -24.94 -17.81 -17.72
CA GLY A 18 -26.35 -17.40 -17.70
C GLY A 18 -26.62 -16.06 -17.02
N LEU A 19 -25.61 -15.17 -16.98
CA LEU A 19 -25.74 -13.81 -16.45
C LEU A 19 -25.85 -12.76 -17.56
N ASP A 20 -26.50 -13.09 -18.69
CA ASP A 20 -26.72 -12.19 -19.83
C ASP A 20 -27.48 -10.91 -19.45
N SER A 21 -28.40 -11.01 -18.48
CA SER A 21 -29.16 -9.86 -17.95
C SER A 21 -28.43 -9.06 -16.87
N TRP A 22 -27.20 -9.44 -16.50
CA TRP A 22 -26.39 -8.75 -15.51
C TRP A 22 -25.44 -7.75 -16.17
N GLU A 23 -25.21 -6.63 -15.50
CA GLU A 23 -24.32 -5.58 -15.96
C GLU A 23 -22.89 -5.80 -15.46
N LEU A 24 -21.91 -5.58 -16.33
CA LEU A 24 -20.50 -5.48 -15.96
C LEU A 24 -20.13 -4.01 -15.77
N ARG A 25 -19.50 -3.66 -14.65
CA ARG A 25 -19.01 -2.29 -14.40
C ARG A 25 -17.56 -2.28 -13.93
N PHE A 26 -16.78 -1.33 -14.43
CA PHE A 26 -15.49 -1.01 -13.84
C PHE A 26 -15.60 0.13 -12.84
N ASP A 27 -14.91 0.01 -11.71
CA ASP A 27 -14.80 1.05 -10.69
C ASP A 27 -13.34 1.36 -10.29
N GLY A 28 -13.17 2.37 -9.44
CA GLY A 28 -11.87 2.86 -8.98
C GLY A 28 -11.37 2.21 -7.68
N ALA A 29 -11.91 1.05 -7.27
CA ALA A 29 -11.45 0.39 -6.05
C ALA A 29 -9.97 0.02 -6.16
N LYS A 30 -9.23 0.13 -5.05
CA LYS A 30 -7.79 -0.17 -4.99
C LYS A 30 -7.44 -1.31 -4.03
N ALA A 31 -8.44 -1.79 -3.30
CA ALA A 31 -8.29 -2.81 -2.24
C ALA A 31 -9.23 -4.02 -2.43
N ARG A 32 -10.11 -4.00 -3.43
CA ARG A 32 -10.94 -5.15 -3.83
C ARG A 32 -10.87 -5.30 -5.34
N ALA A 33 -10.70 -6.54 -5.80
CA ALA A 33 -10.60 -6.85 -7.23
C ALA A 33 -11.99 -6.92 -7.89
N GLY A 34 -12.96 -7.56 -7.22
CA GLY A 34 -14.33 -7.72 -7.67
C GLY A 34 -15.35 -7.30 -6.61
N ILE A 35 -16.63 -7.23 -7.02
CA ILE A 35 -17.80 -7.18 -6.15
C ILE A 35 -19.05 -7.65 -6.90
N CYS A 36 -19.85 -8.52 -6.29
CA CYS A 36 -21.19 -8.84 -6.74
C CYS A 36 -22.24 -7.97 -6.02
N ARG A 37 -23.07 -7.26 -6.78
CA ARG A 37 -24.22 -6.50 -6.27
C ARG A 37 -25.50 -7.16 -6.75
N PHE A 38 -25.97 -8.11 -5.96
CA PHE A 38 -27.10 -8.97 -6.33
C PHE A 38 -28.41 -8.20 -6.55
N ASP A 39 -28.68 -7.20 -5.72
CA ASP A 39 -29.86 -6.34 -5.79
C ASP A 39 -29.99 -5.60 -7.13
N ARG A 40 -28.86 -5.25 -7.74
CA ARG A 40 -28.79 -4.50 -8.99
C ARG A 40 -28.43 -5.36 -10.20
N LYS A 41 -28.17 -6.65 -10.00
CA LYS A 41 -27.59 -7.54 -11.00
C LYS A 41 -26.32 -6.97 -11.64
N VAL A 42 -25.38 -6.52 -10.81
CA VAL A 42 -24.10 -5.93 -11.28
C VAL A 42 -22.92 -6.76 -10.77
N ILE A 43 -21.99 -7.09 -11.67
CA ILE A 43 -20.62 -7.49 -11.32
C ILE A 43 -19.71 -6.28 -11.53
N GLY A 44 -19.05 -5.85 -10.45
CA GLY A 44 -18.12 -4.74 -10.45
C GLY A 44 -16.67 -5.23 -10.41
N LEU A 45 -15.80 -4.69 -11.25
CA LEU A 45 -14.36 -4.99 -11.26
C LEU A 45 -13.53 -3.72 -11.02
N SER A 46 -12.42 -3.84 -10.31
CA SER A 46 -11.47 -2.74 -10.14
C SER A 46 -10.67 -2.52 -11.42
N ARG A 47 -10.82 -1.34 -12.03
CA ARG A 47 -10.00 -0.93 -13.18
C ARG A 47 -8.49 -0.99 -12.86
N HIS A 48 -8.12 -0.61 -11.63
CA HIS A 48 -6.72 -0.55 -11.23
C HIS A 48 -6.09 -1.93 -11.04
N LEU A 49 -6.82 -2.87 -10.44
CA LEU A 49 -6.30 -4.20 -10.18
C LEU A 49 -6.35 -5.08 -11.43
N MET A 50 -7.44 -5.02 -12.23
CA MET A 50 -7.53 -5.78 -13.48
C MET A 50 -6.43 -5.44 -14.49
N ALA A 51 -5.94 -4.18 -14.48
CA ALA A 51 -4.81 -3.79 -15.32
C ALA A 51 -3.46 -4.38 -14.87
N LEU A 52 -3.35 -4.77 -13.59
CA LEU A 52 -2.13 -5.35 -13.00
C LEU A 52 -2.11 -6.88 -13.08
N PHE A 53 -3.29 -7.49 -13.10
CA PHE A 53 -3.46 -8.94 -13.13
C PHE A 53 -3.07 -9.56 -14.48
N ASP A 54 -2.58 -10.78 -14.40
CA ASP A 54 -2.49 -11.67 -15.56
C ASP A 54 -3.86 -12.26 -15.95
N CYS A 55 -3.89 -13.05 -17.01
CA CYS A 55 -5.15 -13.61 -17.54
C CYS A 55 -5.84 -14.53 -16.52
N ASP A 56 -5.08 -15.36 -15.80
CA ASP A 56 -5.63 -16.35 -14.88
C ASP A 56 -6.19 -15.67 -13.62
N GLU A 57 -5.51 -14.64 -13.12
CA GLU A 57 -5.98 -13.80 -12.01
C GLU A 57 -7.27 -13.04 -12.36
N VAL A 58 -7.40 -12.57 -13.61
CA VAL A 58 -8.64 -11.93 -14.10
C VAL A 58 -9.77 -12.96 -14.18
N ILE A 59 -9.51 -14.14 -14.77
CA ILE A 59 -10.51 -15.23 -14.87
C ILE A 59 -11.01 -15.61 -13.47
N ASP A 60 -10.10 -15.87 -12.53
CA ASP A 60 -10.45 -16.25 -11.16
C ASP A 60 -11.29 -15.17 -10.48
N THR A 61 -10.93 -13.89 -10.64
CA THR A 61 -11.71 -12.77 -10.09
C THR A 61 -13.12 -12.70 -10.67
N VAL A 62 -13.28 -12.84 -11.99
CA VAL A 62 -14.60 -12.78 -12.62
C VAL A 62 -15.45 -13.96 -12.16
N LEU A 63 -14.90 -15.17 -12.22
CA LEU A 63 -15.61 -16.39 -11.82
C LEU A 63 -15.98 -16.38 -10.33
N HIS A 64 -15.17 -15.75 -9.48
CA HIS A 64 -15.51 -15.53 -8.07
C HIS A 64 -16.81 -14.73 -7.91
N GLU A 65 -16.94 -13.62 -8.64
CA GLU A 65 -18.14 -12.77 -8.58
C GLU A 65 -19.34 -13.42 -9.29
N VAL A 66 -19.11 -14.17 -10.37
CA VAL A 66 -20.12 -15.00 -11.02
C VAL A 66 -20.66 -16.05 -10.05
N ALA A 67 -19.79 -16.74 -9.29
CA ALA A 67 -20.22 -17.70 -8.29
C ALA A 67 -21.15 -17.05 -7.25
N HIS A 68 -20.82 -15.85 -6.74
CA HIS A 68 -21.70 -15.09 -5.84
C HIS A 68 -23.06 -14.78 -6.48
N ALA A 69 -23.07 -14.40 -7.76
CA ALA A 69 -24.29 -14.13 -8.50
C ALA A 69 -25.16 -15.39 -8.66
N LEU A 70 -24.55 -16.57 -8.83
CA LEU A 70 -25.25 -17.85 -8.99
C LEU A 70 -25.84 -18.37 -7.68
N VAL A 71 -25.10 -18.30 -6.57
CA VAL A 71 -25.57 -18.83 -5.28
C VAL A 71 -26.50 -17.86 -4.55
N GLY A 72 -26.37 -16.56 -4.82
CA GLY A 72 -27.20 -15.52 -4.24
C GLY A 72 -26.73 -14.99 -2.87
N PRO A 73 -27.36 -13.93 -2.38
CA PRO A 73 -26.79 -13.03 -1.35
C PRO A 73 -26.78 -13.61 0.07
N ARG A 74 -27.41 -14.77 0.28
CA ARG A 74 -27.40 -15.48 1.58
C ARG A 74 -26.14 -16.31 1.78
N HIS A 75 -25.41 -16.58 0.70
CA HIS A 75 -24.19 -17.36 0.71
C HIS A 75 -23.00 -16.41 0.66
N GLY A 76 -22.16 -16.46 1.70
CA GLY A 76 -20.82 -15.89 1.67
C GLY A 76 -19.85 -16.85 0.99
N HIS A 77 -18.59 -16.89 1.42
CA HIS A 77 -17.63 -17.92 1.00
C HIS A 77 -17.86 -19.28 1.69
N ASP A 78 -19.11 -19.72 1.81
CA ASP A 78 -19.49 -20.99 2.43
C ASP A 78 -19.27 -22.20 1.49
N GLU A 79 -19.62 -23.41 1.94
CA GLU A 79 -19.41 -24.61 1.13
C GLU A 79 -20.24 -24.64 -0.16
N VAL A 80 -21.42 -24.01 -0.18
CA VAL A 80 -22.25 -23.91 -1.41
C VAL A 80 -21.57 -23.01 -2.42
N TRP A 81 -21.07 -21.85 -1.97
CA TRP A 81 -20.29 -20.96 -2.81
C TRP A 81 -19.00 -21.62 -3.29
N LYS A 82 -18.23 -22.27 -2.40
CA LYS A 82 -16.97 -22.93 -2.78
C LYS A 82 -17.18 -24.04 -3.79
N ALA A 83 -18.24 -24.84 -3.62
CA ALA A 83 -18.60 -25.89 -4.57
C ALA A 83 -18.94 -25.31 -5.94
N THR A 84 -19.73 -24.23 -5.98
CA THR A 84 -20.11 -23.53 -7.21
C THR A 84 -18.91 -22.87 -7.87
N ALA A 85 -18.07 -22.16 -7.11
CA ALA A 85 -16.86 -21.52 -7.59
C ALA A 85 -15.92 -22.54 -8.25
N ARG A 86 -15.68 -23.69 -7.60
CA ARG A 86 -14.87 -24.77 -8.19
C ARG A 86 -15.49 -25.38 -9.44
N SER A 87 -16.81 -25.60 -9.47
CA SER A 87 -17.48 -26.22 -10.62
C SER A 87 -17.44 -25.35 -11.87
N ILE A 88 -17.36 -24.03 -11.71
CA ILE A 88 -17.22 -23.08 -12.83
C ILE A 88 -15.75 -22.72 -13.14
N GLY A 89 -14.78 -23.31 -12.44
CA GLY A 89 -13.35 -23.15 -12.73
C GLY A 89 -12.60 -22.09 -11.90
N ALA A 90 -13.23 -21.47 -10.89
CA ALA A 90 -12.51 -20.63 -9.94
C ALA A 90 -11.77 -21.48 -8.88
N SER A 91 -10.72 -20.90 -8.31
CA SER A 91 -9.93 -21.50 -7.22
C SER A 91 -10.73 -21.72 -5.93
N ALA A 92 -11.88 -21.03 -5.79
CA ALA A 92 -12.66 -20.92 -4.55
C ALA A 92 -11.84 -20.37 -3.36
N THR A 93 -10.83 -19.55 -3.64
CA THR A 93 -10.10 -18.76 -2.66
C THR A 93 -10.54 -17.29 -2.74
N ARG A 94 -10.16 -16.47 -1.76
CA ARG A 94 -10.39 -15.02 -1.86
C ARG A 94 -9.44 -14.46 -2.92
N CYS A 95 -9.98 -13.84 -3.97
CA CYS A 95 -9.20 -13.27 -5.08
C CYS A 95 -8.26 -12.13 -4.64
N VAL A 96 -8.52 -11.52 -3.49
CA VAL A 96 -7.54 -10.68 -2.80
C VAL A 96 -7.19 -11.41 -1.52
N SER A 97 -6.10 -12.19 -1.54
CA SER A 97 -5.51 -12.65 -0.29
C SER A 97 -5.10 -11.42 0.54
N GLU A 98 -4.98 -11.55 1.86
CA GLU A 98 -4.41 -10.48 2.71
C GLU A 98 -2.98 -10.08 2.28
N HIS A 99 -2.39 -10.84 1.34
CA HIS A 99 -1.07 -10.70 0.75
C HIS A 99 -1.09 -10.46 -0.78
N ALA A 100 -2.27 -10.40 -1.41
CA ALA A 100 -2.41 -10.04 -2.82
C ALA A 100 -1.89 -8.62 -2.99
N PRO A 101 -1.44 -8.20 -4.18
CA PRO A 101 -0.89 -6.87 -4.39
C PRO A 101 -1.98 -5.80 -4.17
N ALA A 102 -2.24 -5.45 -2.92
CA ALA A 102 -2.54 -4.08 -2.56
C ALA A 102 -1.45 -3.28 -3.24
N VAL A 103 -1.83 -2.32 -4.09
CA VAL A 103 -0.89 -1.39 -4.73
C VAL A 103 0.06 -0.94 -3.62
N ARG A 104 1.27 -1.55 -3.56
CA ARG A 104 2.24 -1.24 -2.51
C ARG A 104 2.37 0.25 -2.64
N GLY A 105 2.03 0.96 -1.57
CA GLY A 105 2.06 2.40 -1.65
C GLY A 105 3.42 2.78 -2.21
N ALA A 106 3.43 3.55 -3.31
CA ALA A 106 4.64 3.76 -4.13
C ALA A 106 5.84 4.17 -3.26
N TRP A 107 5.59 4.72 -2.08
CA TRP A 107 6.58 5.12 -1.10
C TRP A 107 6.93 3.98 -0.14
N THR A 108 8.17 3.51 -0.24
CA THR A 108 8.79 2.60 0.74
C THR A 108 9.73 3.40 1.64
N GLY A 109 9.53 3.28 2.94
CA GLY A 109 10.37 3.86 3.97
C GLY A 109 11.25 2.80 4.62
N THR A 110 12.53 3.10 4.83
CA THR A 110 13.47 2.22 5.54
C THR A 110 14.25 3.02 6.59
N CYS A 111 14.32 2.49 7.81
CA CYS A 111 15.18 3.03 8.88
C CYS A 111 16.56 2.37 8.89
N PRO A 112 17.56 2.93 9.60
CA PRO A 112 18.93 2.37 9.62
C PRO A 112 19.04 0.93 10.13
N LYS A 113 18.10 0.47 10.98
CA LYS A 113 18.03 -0.92 11.47
C LYS A 113 17.33 -1.88 10.50
N GLY A 114 16.92 -1.43 9.32
CA GLY A 114 16.31 -2.28 8.28
C GLY A 114 14.81 -2.53 8.43
N HIS A 115 14.11 -1.84 9.34
CA HIS A 115 12.64 -1.92 9.38
C HIS A 115 12.02 -1.18 8.19
N HIS A 116 11.01 -1.79 7.57
CA HIS A 116 10.31 -1.25 6.41
C HIS A 116 8.90 -0.77 6.77
N VAL A 117 8.48 0.32 6.12
CA VAL A 117 7.11 0.83 6.14
C VAL A 117 6.69 1.24 4.73
N THR A 118 5.40 1.21 4.41
CA THR A 118 4.88 1.60 3.08
C THR A 118 3.84 2.72 3.22
N ARG A 119 3.76 3.60 2.21
CA ARG A 119 2.77 4.69 2.14
C ARG A 119 2.28 4.90 0.71
N HIS A 120 0.97 5.08 0.55
CA HIS A 120 0.39 5.35 -0.78
C HIS A 120 0.67 6.77 -1.30
N ARG A 121 0.92 7.73 -0.41
CA ARG A 121 1.23 9.13 -0.76
C ARG A 121 2.62 9.50 -0.29
N ARG A 122 3.21 10.50 -0.96
CA ARG A 122 4.49 11.10 -0.57
C ARG A 122 4.41 11.58 0.88
N PRO A 123 5.35 11.20 1.76
CA PRO A 123 5.44 11.75 3.09
C PRO A 123 5.60 13.28 3.03
N LEU A 124 4.75 13.98 3.78
CA LEU A 124 4.79 15.44 3.88
C LEU A 124 5.63 15.93 5.08
N ARG A 125 5.93 15.04 6.02
CA ARG A 125 6.62 15.31 7.29
C ARG A 125 7.71 14.27 7.53
N VAL A 126 8.76 14.67 8.24
CA VAL A 126 9.84 13.77 8.67
C VAL A 126 9.29 12.77 9.69
N ALA A 127 9.71 11.51 9.59
CA ALA A 127 9.24 10.43 10.46
C ALA A 127 10.43 9.57 10.92
N SER A 128 10.36 9.06 12.14
CA SER A 128 11.27 8.06 12.70
C SER A 128 10.55 6.72 12.90
N CYS A 129 11.32 5.65 13.06
CA CYS A 129 10.80 4.30 13.20
C CYS A 129 10.28 4.04 14.63
N ALA A 130 8.96 3.90 14.77
CA ALA A 130 8.30 3.57 16.05
C ALA A 130 8.75 2.22 16.66
N ARG A 131 9.30 1.31 15.84
CA ARG A 131 9.88 0.04 16.31
C ARG A 131 11.28 0.21 16.89
N CYS A 132 12.01 1.25 16.51
CA CYS A 132 13.33 1.56 17.05
C CYS A 132 13.22 2.38 18.35
N SER A 133 12.26 3.31 18.40
CA SER A 133 11.93 4.10 19.58
C SER A 133 10.44 4.50 19.53
N PRO A 134 9.69 4.41 20.64
CA PRO A 134 8.31 4.88 20.70
C PRO A 134 8.19 6.41 20.56
N GLU A 135 9.26 7.15 20.88
CA GLU A 135 9.34 8.60 20.68
C GLU A 135 10.06 8.96 19.37
N PHE A 136 9.96 10.23 18.96
CA PHE A 136 10.68 10.68 17.78
C PHE A 136 12.19 10.67 18.03
N ASP A 137 12.92 9.96 17.18
CA ASP A 137 14.37 9.78 17.29
C ASP A 137 15.05 9.99 15.94
N LEU A 138 16.06 10.86 15.93
CA LEU A 138 16.82 11.20 14.74
C LEU A 138 17.74 10.08 14.25
N GLU A 139 18.17 9.17 15.13
CA GLU A 139 18.94 8.00 14.73
C GLU A 139 18.05 6.93 14.07
N ALA A 140 16.74 7.03 14.28
CA ALA A 140 15.74 6.14 13.70
C ALA A 140 15.00 6.72 12.48
N LEU A 141 15.56 7.77 11.84
CA LEU A 141 14.93 8.43 10.69
C LEU A 141 14.58 7.46 9.56
N ILE A 142 13.37 7.59 9.02
CA ILE A 142 12.91 6.81 7.88
C ILE A 142 13.31 7.54 6.59
N THR A 143 14.11 6.86 5.78
CA THR A 143 14.45 7.29 4.43
C THR A 143 13.45 6.74 3.43
N TRP A 144 13.02 7.55 2.47
CA TRP A 144 11.93 7.20 1.56
C TRP A 144 12.41 7.02 0.13
N ARG A 145 11.86 5.99 -0.52
CA ARG A 145 12.01 5.72 -1.96
C ARG A 145 10.64 5.65 -2.58
N ARG A 146 10.53 6.07 -3.84
CA ARG A 146 9.33 5.86 -4.67
C ARG A 146 9.63 4.79 -5.69
N ASP A 147 8.86 3.70 -5.68
CA ASP A 147 8.99 2.59 -6.64
C ASP A 147 10.45 2.08 -6.72
N GLY A 148 11.13 2.02 -5.57
CA GLY A 148 12.54 1.61 -5.44
C GLY A 148 13.57 2.70 -5.73
N SER A 149 13.17 3.79 -6.37
CA SER A 149 14.04 4.92 -6.71
C SER A 149 14.11 5.97 -5.61
N VAL A 150 15.29 6.54 -5.39
CA VAL A 150 15.44 7.74 -4.56
C VAL A 150 14.87 8.91 -5.35
N VAL A 151 13.90 9.59 -4.75
CA VAL A 151 13.32 10.82 -5.32
C VAL A 151 13.51 11.95 -4.31
N PRO A 152 13.68 13.20 -4.75
CA PRO A 152 13.73 14.34 -3.84
C PRO A 152 12.50 14.34 -2.92
N MET A 153 12.59 14.91 -1.72
CA MET A 153 11.43 15.18 -0.86
C MET A 153 10.92 16.62 -1.08
N SER A 154 9.71 16.93 -0.60
CA SER A 154 9.13 18.27 -0.80
C SER A 154 9.94 19.31 -0.02
N ASP A 155 9.95 20.57 -0.46
CA ASP A 155 10.68 21.65 0.24
C ASP A 155 10.31 21.76 1.72
N ARG A 156 9.03 21.56 2.03
CA ARG A 156 8.52 21.52 3.40
C ARG A 156 9.17 20.41 4.24
N TYR A 157 9.30 19.21 3.67
CA TYR A 157 9.94 18.07 4.32
C TYR A 157 11.43 18.35 4.54
N GLU A 158 12.12 18.87 3.52
CA GLU A 158 13.54 19.19 3.60
C GLU A 158 13.83 20.32 4.60
N ALA A 159 12.95 21.33 4.68
CA ALA A 159 13.03 22.39 5.69
C ALA A 159 12.86 21.83 7.10
N GLU A 160 11.89 20.93 7.31
CA GLU A 160 11.67 20.27 8.59
C GLU A 160 12.87 19.39 8.99
N LEU A 161 13.42 18.60 8.07
CA LEU A 161 14.58 17.75 8.32
C LEU A 161 15.80 18.58 8.72
N ARG A 162 16.04 19.70 8.01
CA ARG A 162 17.11 20.65 8.35
C ARG A 162 16.91 21.26 9.73
N ALA A 163 15.68 21.66 10.08
CA ALA A 163 15.38 22.21 11.41
C ALA A 163 15.61 21.20 12.53
N LEU A 164 15.19 19.94 12.34
CA LEU A 164 15.39 18.87 13.30
C LEU A 164 16.89 18.56 13.53
N ARG A 165 17.67 18.42 12.46
CA ARG A 165 19.12 18.19 12.56
C ARG A 165 19.84 19.35 13.26
N ARG A 166 19.48 20.60 12.96
CA ARG A 166 20.04 21.77 13.65
C ARG A 166 19.77 21.74 15.15
N ARG A 167 18.53 21.45 15.56
CA ARG A 167 18.17 21.34 16.98
C ARG A 167 18.95 20.23 17.69
N HIS A 168 19.17 19.11 17.03
CA HIS A 168 19.92 18.00 17.60
C HIS A 168 21.40 18.31 17.76
N ILE A 169 22.03 18.94 16.77
CA ILE A 169 23.42 19.43 16.89
C ILE A 169 23.51 20.47 18.01
N ALA A 170 22.57 21.43 18.08
CA ALA A 170 22.57 22.46 19.13
C ALA A 170 22.30 21.88 20.53
N GLY A 171 21.54 20.79 20.64
CA GLY A 171 21.28 20.07 21.90
C GLY A 171 22.39 19.08 22.29
N GLY A 172 23.21 18.63 21.33
CA GLY A 172 24.38 17.77 21.56
C GLY A 172 25.71 18.53 21.66
N ALA A 173 25.73 19.82 21.29
CA ALA A 173 26.83 20.71 21.56
C ALA A 173 26.74 21.19 23.02
N GLU A 174 27.29 20.41 23.96
CA GLU A 174 27.94 21.06 25.10
C GLU A 174 29.01 22.00 24.51
N LEU A 175 28.90 23.29 24.85
CA LEU A 175 29.91 24.29 24.52
C LEU A 175 31.29 23.73 24.91
N PRO A 176 32.29 23.70 24.01
CA PRO A 176 33.65 23.44 24.47
C PRO A 176 33.97 24.57 25.44
N LEU A 177 34.29 24.20 26.69
CA LEU A 177 34.85 25.11 27.67
C LEU A 177 36.14 25.67 27.04
N LEU A 178 36.04 26.85 26.42
CA LEU A 178 37.19 27.60 25.97
C LEU A 178 38.06 27.83 27.20
N GLY A 179 39.24 27.22 27.21
CA GLY A 179 40.25 27.48 28.21
C GLY A 179 40.57 28.96 28.25
N LEU A 180 40.25 29.61 29.38
CA LEU A 180 40.92 30.84 29.74
C LEU A 180 42.26 30.43 30.35
N LEU A 181 43.28 30.47 29.50
CA LEU A 181 44.64 30.73 29.93
C LEU A 181 44.62 32.02 30.75
N ASP A 182 45.01 31.92 32.01
CA ASP A 182 45.58 33.06 32.72
C ASP A 182 46.71 32.54 33.61
N GLY A 183 47.83 32.23 32.94
CA GLY A 183 49.13 32.24 33.59
C GLY A 183 49.56 33.68 33.79
N ARG A 184 49.59 34.13 35.05
CA ARG A 184 50.40 35.28 35.47
C ARG A 184 51.34 34.82 36.57
N TRP A 185 52.62 34.71 36.21
CA TRP A 185 53.75 34.83 37.12
C TRP A 185 54.05 36.32 37.33
N ALA A 186 54.11 36.77 38.58
CA ALA A 186 54.93 37.90 38.99
C ALA A 186 55.22 37.81 40.50
N GLU A 187 56.50 37.61 40.81
CA GLU A 187 57.11 37.74 42.14
C GLU A 187 57.07 39.20 42.63
N ALA A 188 57.02 39.42 43.96
CA ALA A 188 57.79 40.44 44.68
C ALA A 188 57.37 40.49 46.17
N GLY A 189 58.36 40.40 47.08
CA GLY A 189 58.30 40.96 48.44
C GLY A 189 58.25 39.98 49.58
#